data_AF-H2CGS2-F1
#
_entry.id   AF-H2CGS2-F1
#
_cell.length_a   1.000
_cell.length_b   1.000
_cell.length_c   1.000
_cell.angle_alpha   90.00
_cell.angle_beta   90.00
_cell.angle_gamma   90.00
#
_symmetry.space_group_name_H-M   'P 1'
#
loop_
_entity.id
_entity.type
_entity.pdbx_description
1 polymer ?
#
loop_
_entity_poly.entity_id
_entity_poly.type
_entity_poly.pdbx_seq_one_letter_code
_entity_poly.pdbx_strand_id
1 'polypeptide(L)'
;MTDEILILLALMGGAFAFLIWMLFSVKVGSSAREKEPIRGYCPICGHDLRKGEQMRSNQLQIGKTELRSFIKGCPFCLGGKGKRLCPVCKKKLSLSESAVAFSNPVEDKNRLSIRGCKKCYPQAYEGTSYD
;
A
#
# COMPACT_ATOMS: atom_id res chain seq x y z
N MET A 1 -15.56 -67.39 2.86
CA MET A 1 -16.16 -66.26 2.09
C MET A 1 -16.34 -65.03 2.97
N THR A 2 -16.80 -65.18 4.21
CA THR A 2 -16.95 -64.09 5.18
C THR A 2 -15.63 -63.43 5.59
N ASP A 3 -14.53 -64.17 5.74
CA ASP A 3 -13.24 -63.62 6.19
C ASP A 3 -12.60 -62.66 5.17
N GLU A 4 -12.71 -62.96 3.87
CA GLU A 4 -12.17 -62.11 2.80
C GLU A 4 -12.95 -60.79 2.69
N ILE A 5 -14.27 -60.84 2.92
CA ILE A 5 -15.14 -59.66 2.93
C ILE A 5 -14.80 -58.75 4.12
N LEU A 6 -14.48 -59.32 5.29
CA LEU A 6 -14.07 -58.56 6.47
C LEU A 6 -12.74 -57.83 6.26
N ILE A 7 -11.77 -58.46 5.59
CA ILE A 7 -10.47 -57.86 5.28
C ILE A 7 -10.63 -56.69 4.29
N LEU A 8 -11.45 -56.87 3.25
CA LEU A 8 -11.72 -55.82 2.26
C LEU A 8 -12.43 -54.60 2.88
N LEU A 9 -13.40 -54.82 3.78
CA LEU A 9 -14.08 -53.75 4.49
C LEU A 9 -13.14 -52.98 5.44
N ALA A 10 -12.22 -53.68 6.11
CA ALA A 10 -11.22 -53.04 6.97
C ALA A 10 -10.24 -52.16 6.17
N LEU A 11 -9.77 -52.65 5.01
CA LEU A 11 -8.89 -51.88 4.13
C LEU A 11 -9.58 -50.64 3.54
N MET A 12 -10.82 -50.79 3.08
CA MET A 12 -11.61 -49.65 2.59
C MET A 12 -11.88 -48.62 3.70
N GLY A 13 -12.25 -49.08 4.90
CA GLY A 13 -12.50 -48.20 6.03
C GLY A 13 -11.24 -47.42 6.47
N GLY A 14 -10.09 -48.09 6.54
CA GLY A 14 -8.80 -47.47 6.83
C GLY A 14 -8.38 -46.44 5.78
N ALA A 15 -8.55 -46.77 4.49
CA ALA A 15 -8.26 -45.84 3.40
C ALA A 15 -9.18 -44.60 3.43
N PHE A 16 -10.47 -44.79 3.73
CA PHE A 16 -11.42 -43.67 3.88
C PHE A 16 -11.07 -42.79 5.07
N ALA A 17 -10.75 -43.37 6.23
CA ALA A 17 -10.35 -42.62 7.41
C ALA A 17 -9.05 -41.82 7.15
N PHE A 18 -8.09 -42.41 6.45
CA PHE A 18 -6.85 -41.74 6.05
C PHE A 18 -7.11 -40.58 5.09
N LEU A 19 -7.95 -40.77 4.07
CA LEU A 19 -8.33 -39.71 3.13
C LEU A 19 -9.07 -38.57 3.83
N ILE A 20 -10.00 -38.88 4.74
CA ILE A 20 -10.72 -37.87 5.53
C ILE A 20 -9.75 -37.10 6.44
N TRP A 21 -8.79 -37.77 7.06
CA TRP A 21 -7.77 -37.13 7.90
C TRP A 21 -6.83 -36.22 7.09
N MET A 22 -6.48 -36.61 5.87
CA MET A 22 -5.73 -35.77 4.91
C MET A 22 -6.53 -34.53 4.50
N LEU A 23 -7.83 -34.71 4.22
CA LEU A 23 -8.74 -33.61 3.88
C LEU A 23 -8.97 -32.64 5.05
N PHE A 24 -9.08 -33.14 6.29
CA PHE A 24 -9.29 -32.31 7.49
C PHE A 24 -8.01 -31.67 8.03
N SER A 25 -6.83 -32.21 7.71
CA SER A 25 -5.53 -31.61 8.07
C SER A 25 -5.20 -30.38 7.23
N VAL A 26 -5.95 -30.15 6.15
CA VAL A 26 -6.11 -28.82 5.54
C VAL A 26 -7.08 -28.02 6.42
N LYS A 27 -6.66 -27.80 7.66
CA LYS A 27 -7.21 -26.76 8.52
C LYS A 27 -6.97 -25.48 7.76
N VAL A 28 -8.01 -25.02 7.04
CA VAL A 28 -8.15 -23.66 6.58
C VAL A 28 -7.93 -22.82 7.83
N GLY A 29 -6.68 -22.38 7.99
CA GLY A 29 -6.36 -21.27 8.84
C GLY A 29 -7.21 -20.16 8.30
N SER A 30 -8.35 -19.94 8.95
CA SER A 30 -9.01 -18.65 8.92
C SER A 30 -7.94 -17.68 9.39
N SER A 31 -7.21 -17.15 8.43
CA SER A 31 -6.37 -15.98 8.58
C SER A 31 -7.33 -14.93 9.11
N ALA A 32 -7.42 -14.85 10.44
CA ALA A 32 -7.67 -13.60 11.09
C ALA A 32 -6.72 -12.65 10.37
N ARG A 33 -7.30 -11.73 9.58
CA ARG A 33 -6.58 -10.63 8.95
C ARG A 33 -5.83 -9.95 10.08
N GLU A 34 -4.62 -10.39 10.33
CA GLU A 34 -3.64 -9.69 11.13
C GLU A 34 -3.55 -8.34 10.42
N LYS A 35 -4.12 -7.31 11.05
CA LYS A 35 -4.13 -5.97 10.48
C LYS A 35 -2.66 -5.59 10.34
N GLU A 36 -2.14 -5.71 9.13
CA GLU A 36 -0.77 -5.35 8.82
C GLU A 36 -0.47 -3.96 9.40
N PRO A 37 0.70 -3.76 10.01
CA PRO A 37 1.01 -2.51 10.67
C PRO A 37 0.93 -1.35 9.68
N ILE A 38 0.12 -0.35 10.02
CA ILE A 38 -0.05 0.87 9.22
C ILE A 38 1.29 1.61 9.24
N ARG A 39 1.89 1.80 8.06
CA ARG A 39 3.21 2.43 7.94
C ARG A 39 3.14 3.95 7.86
N GLY A 40 1.96 4.49 7.57
CA GLY A 40 1.70 5.91 7.46
C GLY A 40 0.40 6.16 6.70
N TYR A 41 0.11 7.43 6.46
CA TYR A 41 -1.09 7.88 5.78
C TYR A 41 -0.73 8.60 4.49
N CYS A 42 -1.53 8.43 3.44
CA CYS A 42 -1.38 9.23 2.23
C CYS A 42 -1.83 10.68 2.51
N PRO A 43 -0.96 11.70 2.33
CA PRO A 43 -1.32 13.09 2.62
C PRO A 43 -2.35 13.68 1.64
N ILE A 44 -2.61 13.02 0.51
CA ILE A 44 -3.54 13.50 -0.54
C ILE A 44 -4.96 12.99 -0.32
N CYS A 45 -5.12 11.74 0.15
CA CYS A 45 -6.42 11.09 0.29
C CYS A 45 -6.72 10.57 1.69
N GLY A 46 -5.75 10.58 2.60
CA GLY A 46 -5.87 10.06 3.97
C GLY A 46 -5.88 8.54 4.07
N HIS A 47 -5.68 7.79 2.97
CA HIS A 47 -5.69 6.33 3.02
C HIS A 47 -4.50 5.76 3.79
N ASP A 48 -4.76 4.76 4.62
CA ASP A 48 -3.77 4.02 5.39
C ASP A 48 -2.88 3.22 4.45
N LEU A 49 -1.57 3.45 4.50
CA LEU A 49 -0.60 2.70 3.72
C LEU A 49 -0.20 1.42 4.45
N ARG A 50 -0.50 0.28 3.83
CA ARG A 50 -0.15 -1.05 4.33
C ARG A 50 1.26 -1.47 3.92
N LYS A 51 1.71 -2.62 4.42
CA LYS A 51 3.06 -3.13 4.15
C LYS A 51 3.17 -3.48 2.65
N GLY A 52 4.12 -2.86 1.96
CA GLY A 52 4.31 -3.01 0.50
C GLY A 52 3.63 -1.93 -0.35
N GLU A 53 2.71 -1.16 0.20
CA GLU A 53 2.16 0.01 -0.49
C GLU A 53 3.10 1.21 -0.35
N GLN A 54 3.53 1.76 -1.49
CA GLN A 54 4.39 2.93 -1.53
C GLN A 54 3.70 4.10 -2.22
N MET A 55 3.92 5.31 -1.70
CA MET A 55 3.50 6.53 -2.40
C MET A 55 4.38 6.76 -3.62
N ARG A 56 3.76 7.13 -4.74
CA ARG A 56 4.49 7.61 -5.91
C ARG A 56 4.90 9.06 -5.67
N SER A 57 6.20 9.29 -5.65
CA SER A 57 6.80 10.61 -5.56
C SER A 57 8.02 10.71 -6.47
N ASN A 58 8.23 11.88 -7.06
CA ASN A 58 9.46 12.21 -7.77
C ASN A 58 10.27 13.17 -6.94
N GLN A 59 11.59 12.96 -6.88
CA GLN A 59 12.49 13.81 -6.11
C GLN A 59 13.41 14.58 -7.05
N LEU A 60 13.65 15.85 -6.74
CA LEU A 60 14.55 16.75 -7.42
C LEU A 60 15.48 17.36 -6.37
N GLN A 61 16.78 17.20 -6.56
CA GLN A 61 17.77 17.79 -5.66
C GLN A 61 18.00 19.25 -6.04
N ILE A 62 17.87 20.15 -5.06
CA ILE A 62 18.10 21.58 -5.23
C ILE A 62 19.36 21.94 -4.45
N GLY A 63 20.42 22.22 -5.19
CA GLY A 63 21.74 22.49 -4.60
C GLY A 63 22.31 21.26 -3.88
N LYS A 64 22.98 21.49 -2.74
CA LYS A 64 23.67 20.42 -1.98
C LYS A 64 22.84 19.81 -0.85
N THR A 65 21.83 20.52 -0.34
CA THR A 65 21.21 20.20 0.94
C THR A 65 19.69 20.12 0.93
N GLU A 66 19.01 20.57 -0.11
CA GLU A 66 17.54 20.52 -0.17
C GLU A 66 17.04 19.52 -1.22
N LEU A 67 16.06 18.71 -0.83
CA LEU A 67 15.33 17.81 -1.72
C LEU A 67 13.91 18.32 -1.89
N ARG A 68 13.54 18.66 -3.12
CA ARG A 68 12.16 18.95 -3.52
C ARG A 68 11.51 17.66 -3.99
N SER A 69 10.43 17.26 -3.32
CA SER A 69 9.67 16.03 -3.63
C SER A 69 8.27 16.37 -4.14
N PHE A 70 7.92 15.88 -5.32
CA PHE A 70 6.58 15.96 -5.90
C PHE A 70 5.83 14.67 -5.61
N ILE A 71 4.90 14.71 -4.66
CA ILE A 71 4.07 13.58 -4.24
C ILE A 71 2.84 13.50 -5.15
N LYS A 72 2.74 12.45 -5.97
CA LYS A 72 1.56 12.19 -6.82
C LYS A 72 0.44 11.52 -6.03
N GLY A 73 0.79 10.70 -5.04
CA GLY A 73 -0.17 10.03 -4.16
C GLY A 73 0.08 8.52 -4.03
N CYS A 74 -0.82 7.83 -3.33
CA CYS A 74 -0.77 6.38 -3.16
C CYS A 74 -1.49 5.63 -4.31
N PRO A 75 -1.27 4.31 -4.44
CA PRO A 75 -1.92 3.47 -5.45
C PRO A 75 -3.46 3.55 -5.40
N PHE A 76 -4.03 3.72 -4.21
CA PHE A 76 -5.47 3.87 -4.02
C PHE A 76 -6.02 5.11 -4.74
N CYS A 77 -5.53 6.30 -4.40
CA CYS A 77 -5.99 7.56 -5.01
C CYS A 77 -5.55 7.76 -6.47
N LEU A 78 -4.48 7.10 -6.90
CA LEU A 78 -4.06 7.09 -8.29
C LEU A 78 -4.89 6.13 -9.14
N GLY A 79 -5.39 5.04 -8.57
CA GLY A 79 -6.34 4.12 -9.21
C GLY A 79 -7.78 4.65 -9.31
N GLY A 80 -7.98 5.97 -9.15
CA GLY A 80 -9.30 6.61 -9.17
C GLY A 80 -10.15 6.37 -7.92
N LYS A 81 -9.61 5.67 -6.91
CA LYS A 81 -10.33 5.36 -5.67
C LYS A 81 -9.94 6.37 -4.59
N GLY A 82 -10.89 7.22 -4.20
CA GLY A 82 -10.69 8.19 -3.12
C GLY A 82 -10.49 9.63 -3.59
N LYS A 83 -10.64 10.56 -2.65
CA LYS A 83 -10.56 12.00 -2.91
C LYS A 83 -9.10 12.41 -3.05
N ARG A 84 -8.78 13.19 -4.07
CA ARG A 84 -7.47 13.83 -4.22
C ARG A 84 -7.59 15.29 -3.82
N LEU A 85 -7.16 15.62 -2.61
CA LEU A 85 -7.25 16.98 -2.08
C LEU A 85 -5.86 17.47 -1.67
N CYS A 86 -5.63 18.77 -1.81
CA CYS A 86 -4.40 19.38 -1.32
C CYS A 86 -4.43 19.35 0.22
N PRO A 87 -3.40 18.84 0.91
CA PRO A 87 -3.38 18.86 2.37
C PRO A 87 -3.36 20.28 2.96
N VAL A 88 -2.92 21.27 2.18
CA VAL A 88 -2.79 22.67 2.62
C VAL A 88 -4.04 23.47 2.27
N CYS A 89 -4.37 23.62 0.98
CA CYS A 89 -5.50 24.45 0.54
C CYS A 89 -6.81 23.70 0.33
N LYS A 90 -6.83 22.37 0.53
CA LYS A 90 -7.99 21.47 0.34
C LYS A 90 -8.65 21.51 -1.04
N LYS A 91 -8.07 22.19 -2.03
CA LYS A 91 -8.54 22.15 -3.42
C LYS A 91 -8.37 20.75 -4.02
N LYS A 92 -9.25 20.38 -4.96
CA LYS A 92 -9.18 19.11 -5.68
C LYS A 92 -7.93 19.07 -6.57
N LEU A 93 -7.18 17.96 -6.49
CA LEU A 93 -6.07 17.64 -7.36
C LEU A 93 -6.52 16.69 -8.48
N SER A 94 -6.10 16.95 -9.71
CA SER A 94 -6.20 16.01 -10.83
C SER A 94 -5.24 14.82 -10.64
N LEU A 95 -5.32 13.82 -11.52
CA LEU A 95 -4.41 12.67 -11.52
C LEU A 95 -2.97 13.05 -11.92
N SER A 96 -2.79 14.09 -12.73
CA SER A 96 -1.47 14.63 -13.09
C SER A 96 -0.92 15.56 -12.02
N GLU A 97 -1.79 16.27 -11.30
CA GLU A 97 -1.38 17.19 -10.24
C GLU A 97 -0.77 16.44 -9.05
N SER A 98 0.29 17.04 -8.51
CA SER A 98 1.02 16.54 -7.34
C SER A 98 1.02 17.58 -6.22
N ALA A 99 1.31 17.14 -4.99
CA ALA A 99 1.65 18.02 -3.89
C ALA A 99 3.18 18.12 -3.77
N VAL A 100 3.70 19.31 -3.50
CA VAL A 100 5.12 19.54 -3.30
C VAL A 100 5.48 19.53 -1.83
N ALA A 101 6.61 18.89 -1.52
CA ALA A 101 7.21 18.86 -0.21
C ALA A 101 8.72 19.09 -0.31
N PHE A 102 9.29 19.58 0.78
CA PHE A 102 10.72 19.79 0.91
C PHE A 102 11.24 18.96 2.08
N SER A 103 12.40 18.36 1.89
CA SER A 103 13.16 17.71 2.95
C SER A 103 14.61 18.18 2.91
N ASN A 104 15.24 18.22 4.08
CA ASN A 104 16.65 18.48 4.23
C ASN A 104 17.32 17.20 4.76
N PRO A 105 17.87 16.34 3.89
CA PRO A 105 18.47 15.07 4.32
C PRO A 105 19.71 15.23 5.21
N VAL A 106 20.28 16.44 5.29
CA VAL A 106 21.43 16.74 6.16
C VAL A 106 20.98 16.96 7.61
N GLU A 107 19.85 17.64 7.80
CA GLU A 107 19.27 17.85 9.14
C GLU A 107 18.42 16.66 9.59
N ASP A 108 17.50 16.20 8.73
CA ASP A 108 16.59 15.11 9.05
C ASP A 108 16.18 14.36 7.77
N LYS A 109 16.67 13.12 7.65
CA LYS A 109 16.39 12.24 6.50
C LYS A 109 14.92 11.86 6.38
N ASN A 110 14.16 11.88 7.48
CA ASN A 110 12.81 11.36 7.54
C ASN A 110 11.74 12.45 7.58
N ARG A 111 12.11 13.71 7.86
CA ARG A 111 11.16 14.80 7.95
C ARG A 111 10.89 15.43 6.59
N LEU A 112 9.69 15.15 6.08
CA LEU A 112 9.17 15.74 4.86
C LEU A 112 8.16 16.84 5.21
N SER A 113 8.44 18.08 4.80
CA SER A 113 7.56 19.22 5.02
C SER A 113 6.74 19.52 3.77
N ILE A 114 5.44 19.22 3.81
CA ILE A 114 4.53 19.48 2.69
C ILE A 114 4.20 20.97 2.63
N ARG A 115 4.44 21.62 1.48
CA ARG A 115 4.20 23.07 1.30
C ARG A 115 2.89 23.37 0.59
N GLY A 116 2.46 22.52 -0.34
CA GLY A 116 1.21 22.77 -1.06
C GLY A 116 1.07 22.01 -2.37
N CYS A 117 0.23 22.52 -3.27
CA CYS A 117 0.06 22.04 -4.65
C CYS A 117 0.25 23.21 -5.64
N LYS A 118 0.23 22.92 -6.95
CA LYS A 118 0.36 23.93 -8.03
C LYS A 118 -0.56 25.16 -7.86
N LYS A 119 -1.75 25.00 -7.25
CA LYS A 119 -2.74 26.07 -7.04
C LYS A 119 -2.47 27.02 -5.87
N CYS A 120 -1.72 26.59 -4.85
CA CYS A 120 -1.46 27.39 -3.65
C CYS A 120 0.03 27.66 -3.42
N TYR A 121 0.90 26.94 -4.12
CA TYR A 121 2.35 27.09 -4.07
C TYR A 121 2.94 26.94 -5.48
N PRO A 122 2.55 27.81 -6.45
CA PRO A 122 2.98 27.72 -7.84
C PRO A 122 4.50 27.84 -8.03
N GLN A 123 5.18 28.61 -7.18
CA GLN A 123 6.63 28.87 -7.25
C GLN A 123 7.50 27.60 -7.17
N ALA A 124 6.97 26.48 -6.65
CA ALA A 124 7.72 25.23 -6.64
C ALA A 124 7.65 24.44 -7.97
N TYR A 125 6.79 24.84 -8.89
CA TYR A 125 6.59 24.17 -10.18
C TYR A 125 7.26 24.92 -11.33
N GLU A 126 7.63 26.18 -11.10
CA GLU A 126 8.40 26.98 -12.05
C GLU A 126 9.75 26.32 -12.38
N GLY A 127 10.05 26.20 -13.68
CA GLY A 127 11.28 25.57 -14.17
C GLY A 127 11.29 24.04 -14.15
N THR A 128 10.15 23.39 -13.88
CA THR A 128 10.03 21.93 -13.91
C THR A 128 8.99 21.48 -14.93
N SER A 129 9.32 20.50 -15.79
CA SER A 129 8.42 19.95 -16.81
C SER A 129 7.38 18.97 -16.24
N TYR A 130 6.73 19.35 -15.14
CA TYR A 130 5.65 18.59 -14.51
C TYR A 130 4.30 19.25 -14.78
N ASP A 131 3.75 18.94 -15.96
CA ASP A 131 2.36 19.21 -16.34
C ASP A 131 1.48 17.95 -16.20
#